data_AF-A0AAD0R0E4-F1
#
_entry.id   AF-A0AAD0R0E4-F1
#
_cell.length_a   1.000
_cell.length_b   1.000
_cell.length_c   1.000
_cell.angle_alpha   90.00
_cell.angle_beta   90.00
_cell.angle_gamma   90.00
#
_symmetry.space_group_name_H-M   'P 1'
#
loop_
_entity.id
_entity.type
_entity.pdbx_description
1 polymer ?
#
loop_
_entity_poly.entity_id
_entity_poly.type
_entity_poly.pdbx_seq_one_letter_code
_entity_poly.pdbx_strand_id
1 'polypeptide(L)'
;MGVTATGKYLFPGRKGQSMSASQAASVFRRLASREWSSHDLRKVARTAWLDMGVDGFTGEMLLNHSLGKVADTYIKTKGNGLRRESLEQWHNWLDGIGFSAIHGLTGVQSAIHHRGPQAKPRKAHSPINELVTGENAEREKAPSGWL
;
A
#
# COMPACT_ATOMS: atom_id res chain seq x y z
N MET A 1 -12.15 -26.16 8.39
CA MET A 1 -11.84 -26.46 6.97
C MET A 1 -11.35 -25.17 6.33
N GLY A 2 -10.05 -25.07 6.05
CA GLY A 2 -9.42 -23.86 5.52
C GLY A 2 -9.80 -23.63 4.05
N VAL A 3 -10.06 -22.38 3.68
CA VAL A 3 -10.27 -22.01 2.28
C VAL A 3 -8.91 -22.07 1.58
N THR A 4 -8.58 -23.21 0.99
CA THR A 4 -7.50 -23.25 -0.01
C THR A 4 -8.03 -22.58 -1.26
N ALA A 5 -7.53 -21.39 -1.61
CA ALA A 5 -7.91 -20.72 -2.84
C ALA A 5 -7.42 -21.54 -4.05
N THR A 6 -8.27 -22.40 -4.60
CA THR A 6 -7.99 -23.27 -5.76
C THR A 6 -8.18 -22.51 -7.08
N GLY A 7 -7.57 -21.33 -7.22
CA GLY A 7 -7.68 -20.47 -8.41
C GLY A 7 -6.32 -20.00 -8.93
N LYS A 8 -6.25 -19.64 -10.22
CA LYS A 8 -5.02 -19.15 -10.89
C LYS A 8 -4.37 -17.92 -10.20
N TYR A 9 -5.16 -17.16 -9.46
CA TYR A 9 -4.73 -15.89 -8.85
C TYR A 9 -4.92 -15.93 -7.34
N LEU A 10 -3.90 -15.51 -6.60
CA LEU A 10 -3.95 -15.35 -5.14
C LEU A 10 -5.04 -14.34 -4.72
N PHE A 11 -5.17 -13.25 -5.49
CA PHE A 11 -6.21 -12.23 -5.30
C PHE A 11 -7.10 -12.20 -6.55
N PRO A 12 -8.20 -12.96 -6.58
CA PRO A 12 -9.09 -12.98 -7.73
C PRO A 12 -9.91 -11.68 -7.84
N GLY A 13 -10.03 -11.20 -9.07
CA GLY A 13 -10.90 -10.10 -9.48
C GLY A 13 -12.23 -10.62 -10.05
N ARG A 14 -12.82 -9.85 -10.97
CA ARG A 14 -14.08 -10.22 -11.63
C ARG A 14 -13.82 -11.09 -12.86
N LYS A 15 -14.80 -11.91 -13.25
CA LYS A 15 -14.78 -12.72 -14.49
C LYS A 15 -13.52 -13.60 -14.63
N GLY A 16 -13.05 -14.18 -13.53
CA GLY A 16 -11.88 -15.08 -13.53
C GLY A 16 -10.53 -14.38 -13.79
N GLN A 17 -10.47 -13.05 -13.73
CA GLN A 17 -9.23 -12.27 -13.86
C GLN A 17 -8.57 -12.05 -12.50
N SER A 18 -7.32 -11.58 -12.49
CA SER A 18 -6.68 -11.07 -11.28
C SER A 18 -7.34 -9.77 -10.82
N MET A 19 -7.20 -9.45 -9.53
CA MET A 19 -7.54 -8.13 -9.01
C MET A 19 -6.73 -7.05 -9.74
N SER A 20 -7.39 -5.96 -10.16
CA SER A 20 -6.71 -4.81 -10.78
C SER A 20 -6.03 -3.92 -9.73
N ALA A 21 -5.09 -3.09 -10.16
CA ALA A 21 -4.45 -2.10 -9.28
C ALA A 21 -5.48 -1.14 -8.64
N SER A 22 -6.50 -0.71 -9.38
CA SER A 22 -7.57 0.16 -8.87
C SER A 22 -8.44 -0.55 -7.84
N GLN A 23 -8.71 -1.84 -8.01
CA GLN A 23 -9.42 -2.66 -7.03
C GLN A 23 -8.59 -2.80 -5.74
N ALA A 24 -7.30 -3.12 -5.86
CA ALA A 24 -6.40 -3.19 -4.72
C ALA A 24 -6.32 -1.85 -3.95
N ALA A 25 -6.14 -0.74 -4.66
CA ALA A 25 -6.12 0.60 -4.06
C ALA A 25 -7.43 0.91 -3.31
N SER A 26 -8.58 0.50 -3.83
CA SER A 26 -9.87 0.64 -3.16
C SER A 26 -9.96 -0.17 -1.86
N VAL A 27 -9.42 -1.40 -1.87
CA VAL A 27 -9.32 -2.25 -0.66
C VAL A 27 -8.50 -1.54 0.42
N PHE A 28 -7.31 -1.03 0.07
CA PHE A 28 -6.46 -0.30 1.01
C PHE A 28 -7.13 0.97 1.54
N ARG A 29 -7.76 1.78 0.69
CA ARG A 29 -8.49 2.98 1.13
C ARG A 29 -9.59 2.67 2.15
N ARG A 30 -10.27 1.53 2.00
CA ARG A 30 -11.29 1.09 2.96
C ARG A 30 -10.67 0.58 4.26
N LEU A 31 -9.62 -0.24 4.17
CA LEU A 31 -8.91 -0.79 5.34
C LEU A 31 -8.29 0.31 6.20
N ALA A 32 -7.66 1.29 5.53
CA ALA A 32 -6.95 2.39 6.15
C ALA A 32 -7.84 3.55 6.59
N SER A 33 -9.16 3.49 6.34
CA SER A 33 -10.05 4.66 6.46
C SER A 33 -9.53 5.90 5.72
N ARG A 34 -8.76 5.69 4.63
CA ARG A 34 -8.06 6.71 3.82
C ARG A 34 -6.88 7.43 4.49
N GLU A 35 -6.45 7.02 5.68
CA GLU A 35 -5.31 7.62 6.39
C GLU A 35 -3.95 7.21 5.80
N TRP A 36 -3.88 6.04 5.16
CA TRP A 36 -2.68 5.52 4.53
C TRP A 36 -3.01 4.66 3.30
N SER A 37 -2.01 4.42 2.46
CA SER A 37 -2.11 3.63 1.23
C SER A 37 -1.13 2.45 1.24
N SER A 38 -1.25 1.55 0.27
CA SER A 38 -0.27 0.49 0.06
C SER A 38 1.14 1.02 -0.19
N HIS A 39 1.26 2.23 -0.74
CA HIS A 39 2.54 2.88 -0.97
C HIS A 39 3.22 3.30 0.35
N ASP A 40 2.45 3.71 1.35
CA ASP A 40 2.98 4.07 2.67
C ASP A 40 3.50 2.83 3.40
N LEU A 41 2.81 1.69 3.28
CA LEU A 41 3.32 0.41 3.79
C LEU A 41 4.66 0.03 3.15
N ARG A 42 4.85 0.33 1.85
CA ARG A 42 6.12 0.09 1.15
C ARG A 42 7.26 0.96 1.71
N LYS A 43 6.97 2.22 2.07
CA LYS A 43 7.95 3.10 2.74
C LYS A 43 8.27 2.61 4.15
N VAL A 44 7.25 2.18 4.90
CA VAL A 44 7.43 1.60 6.24
C VAL A 44 8.32 0.36 6.16
N ALA A 45 8.04 -0.56 5.24
CA ALA A 45 8.87 -1.74 5.04
C ALA A 45 10.33 -1.38 4.71
N ARG A 46 10.53 -0.42 3.80
CA ARG A 46 11.89 0.03 3.41
C ARG A 46 12.67 0.64 4.58
N THR A 47 11.99 1.37 5.46
CA THR A 47 12.58 1.97 6.67
C THR A 47 12.90 0.87 7.67
N ALA A 48 11.97 -0.04 7.94
CA ALA A 48 12.18 -1.16 8.85
C ALA A 48 13.36 -2.06 8.42
N TRP A 49 13.51 -2.35 7.13
CA TRP A 49 14.67 -3.08 6.62
C TRP A 49 15.99 -2.36 6.90
N LEU A 50 16.02 -1.04 6.73
CA LEU A 50 17.21 -0.24 7.06
C LEU A 50 17.53 -0.32 8.56
N ASP A 51 16.52 -0.18 9.41
CA ASP A 51 16.68 -0.25 10.87
C ASP A 51 17.16 -1.63 11.34
N MET A 52 16.80 -2.70 10.62
CA MET A 52 17.29 -4.06 10.82
C MET A 52 18.68 -4.32 10.21
N GLY A 53 19.32 -3.32 9.61
CA GLY A 53 20.66 -3.43 9.03
C GLY A 53 20.71 -3.99 7.61
N VAL A 54 19.57 -4.11 6.92
CA VAL A 54 19.54 -4.45 5.49
C VAL A 54 20.11 -3.28 4.69
N ASP A 55 21.15 -3.57 3.91
CA ASP A 55 21.82 -2.54 3.13
C ASP A 55 20.90 -1.94 2.05
N GLY A 56 21.21 -0.71 1.63
CA GLY A 56 20.38 0.03 0.68
C GLY A 56 20.17 -0.71 -0.64
N PHE A 57 21.18 -1.41 -1.15
CA PHE A 57 21.09 -2.13 -2.41
C PHE A 57 20.13 -3.32 -2.29
N THR A 58 20.26 -4.12 -1.23
CA THR A 58 19.32 -5.22 -0.94
C THR A 58 17.90 -4.70 -0.72
N GLY A 59 17.74 -3.58 0.00
CA GLY A 59 16.45 -2.92 0.19
C GLY A 59 15.78 -2.51 -1.12
N GLU A 60 16.51 -1.89 -2.05
CA GLU A 60 15.99 -1.52 -3.36
C GLU A 60 15.65 -2.75 -4.24
N MET A 61 16.45 -3.83 -4.14
CA MET A 61 16.13 -5.11 -4.79
C MET A 61 14.84 -5.74 -4.26
N LEU A 62 14.58 -5.66 -2.95
CA LEU A 62 13.34 -6.15 -2.32
C LEU A 62 12.13 -5.32 -2.76
N LEU A 63 12.33 -4.03 -2.99
CA LEU A 63 11.33 -3.17 -3.62
C LEU A 63 11.14 -3.51 -5.12
N ASN A 64 12.03 -4.26 -5.75
CA ASN A 64 12.05 -4.47 -7.21
C ASN A 64 12.18 -3.14 -7.98
N HIS A 65 12.98 -2.21 -7.44
CA HIS A 65 13.35 -1.00 -8.15
C HIS A 65 14.44 -1.30 -9.18
N SER A 66 14.45 -0.54 -10.28
CA SER A 66 15.55 -0.58 -11.24
C SER A 66 16.76 0.10 -10.60
N LEU A 67 17.85 -0.64 -10.46
CA LEU A 67 19.06 -0.20 -9.74
C LEU A 67 20.09 0.50 -10.64
N GLY A 68 19.76 0.72 -11.92
CA GLY A 68 20.67 1.29 -12.92
C GLY A 68 21.80 0.34 -13.34
N LYS A 69 22.65 0.79 -14.30
CA LYS A 69 23.68 -0.03 -14.97
C LYS A 69 24.79 -0.56 -14.05
N VAL A 70 24.95 0.01 -12.86
CA VAL A 70 26.04 -0.35 -11.91
C VAL A 70 25.70 -1.61 -11.10
N ALA A 71 24.42 -2.00 -11.06
CA ALA A 71 23.92 -3.11 -10.25
C ALA A 71 24.18 -4.51 -10.81
N ASP A 72 24.47 -4.65 -12.11
CA ASP A 72 24.59 -5.95 -12.80
C ASP A 72 25.72 -6.84 -12.26
N THR A 73 26.74 -6.25 -11.64
CA THR A 73 27.89 -7.00 -11.12
C THR A 73 27.57 -7.77 -9.83
N TYR A 74 26.67 -7.25 -8.98
CA TYR A 74 26.30 -7.88 -7.71
C TYR A 74 25.35 -9.08 -7.88
N ILE A 75 24.62 -9.12 -8.99
CA ILE A 75 23.53 -10.07 -9.26
C ILE A 75 24.05 -11.50 -9.48
N LYS A 76 25.33 -11.70 -9.82
CA LYS A 76 25.85 -12.97 -10.33
C LYS A 76 25.81 -14.18 -9.38
N THR A 77 25.49 -14.04 -8.08
CA THR A 77 25.28 -15.24 -7.21
C THR A 77 24.65 -14.96 -5.85
N LYS A 78 24.85 -13.78 -5.24
CA LYS A 78 24.49 -13.53 -3.82
C LYS A 78 23.14 -12.83 -3.61
N GLY A 79 22.59 -12.16 -4.63
CA GLY A 79 21.39 -11.32 -4.48
C GLY A 79 20.13 -12.07 -4.03
N ASN A 80 19.91 -13.31 -4.45
CA ASN A 80 18.74 -14.10 -4.02
C ASN A 80 18.84 -14.54 -2.57
N GLY A 81 20.04 -14.93 -2.11
CA GLY A 81 20.28 -15.34 -0.73
C GLY A 81 20.03 -14.20 0.25
N LEU A 82 20.60 -13.03 -0.03
CA LEU A 82 20.44 -11.85 0.83
C LEU A 82 19.00 -11.34 0.86
N ARG A 83 18.30 -11.36 -0.28
CA ARG A 83 16.86 -11.05 -0.32
C ARG A 83 16.06 -11.99 0.56
N ARG A 84 16.33 -13.30 0.47
CA ARG A 84 15.65 -14.30 1.30
C ARG A 84 15.93 -14.06 2.78
N GLU A 85 17.20 -13.94 3.16
CA GLU A 85 17.62 -13.72 4.54
C GLU A 85 16.99 -12.43 5.13
N SER A 86 16.95 -11.35 4.35
CA SER A 86 16.32 -10.09 4.77
C SER A 86 14.81 -10.24 4.99
N LEU A 87 14.12 -10.99 4.13
CA LEU A 87 12.69 -11.27 4.28
C LEU A 87 12.39 -12.18 5.48
N GLU A 88 13.24 -13.18 5.73
CA GLU A 88 13.14 -14.06 6.91
C GLU A 88 13.34 -13.26 8.21
N GLN A 89 14.35 -12.39 8.26
CA GLN A 89 14.55 -11.46 9.39
C GLN A 89 13.34 -10.55 9.60
N TRP A 90 12.82 -9.96 8.52
CA TRP A 90 11.63 -9.10 8.61
C TRP A 90 10.39 -9.85 9.11
N HIS A 91 10.17 -11.09 8.65
CA HIS A 91 9.07 -11.93 9.11
C HIS A 91 9.18 -12.24 10.61
N ASN A 92 10.37 -12.62 11.08
CA ASN A 92 10.62 -12.85 12.51
C ASN A 92 10.38 -11.59 13.36
N TRP A 93 10.78 -10.42 12.85
CA TRP A 93 10.51 -9.15 13.53
C TRP A 93 9.00 -8.85 13.60
N LEU A 94 8.28 -9.03 12.50
CA LEU A 94 6.82 -8.88 12.45
C LEU A 94 6.12 -9.81 13.46
N ASP A 95 6.58 -11.06 13.56
CA ASP A 95 6.06 -12.03 14.53
C ASP A 95 6.27 -11.57 15.98
N GLY A 96 7.44 -10.98 16.25
CA GLY A 96 7.77 -10.38 17.55
C GLY A 96 6.86 -9.21 17.95
N ILE A 97 6.27 -8.50 16.97
CA ILE A 97 5.34 -7.38 17.21
C ILE A 97 3.86 -7.74 16.99
N GLY A 98 3.53 -9.03 16.93
CA GLY A 98 2.16 -9.53 16.97
C GLY A 98 1.60 -10.07 15.64
N PHE A 99 2.40 -10.15 14.57
CA PHE A 99 1.98 -10.79 13.32
C PHE A 99 1.66 -12.28 13.51
N SER A 100 2.36 -12.94 14.43
CA SER A 100 2.14 -14.35 14.76
C SER A 100 0.70 -14.66 15.20
N ALA A 101 0.00 -13.70 15.82
CA ALA A 101 -1.38 -13.88 16.29
C ALA A 101 -2.41 -14.05 15.16
N ILE A 102 -2.06 -13.61 13.94
CA ILE A 102 -2.93 -13.75 12.76
C ILE A 102 -2.49 -14.88 11.83
N HIS A 103 -1.47 -15.65 12.22
CA HIS A 103 -1.08 -16.85 11.50
C HIS A 103 -2.23 -17.86 11.43
N GLY A 104 -2.45 -18.44 10.25
CA GLY A 104 -3.48 -19.46 10.04
C GLY A 104 -4.93 -18.94 10.04
N LEU A 105 -5.16 -17.62 10.10
CA LEU A 105 -6.50 -17.06 9.88
C LEU A 105 -6.93 -17.26 8.42
N THR A 106 -7.68 -18.33 8.17
CA THR A 106 -8.23 -18.66 6.85
C THR A 106 -9.66 -18.19 6.64
N GLY A 107 -10.29 -17.57 7.66
CA GLY A 107 -11.66 -17.10 7.62
C GLY A 107 -11.75 -15.59 7.35
N VAL A 108 -12.76 -15.17 6.59
CA VAL A 108 -13.10 -13.74 6.48
C VAL A 108 -13.73 -13.31 7.81
N GLN A 109 -12.93 -12.75 8.71
CA GLN A 109 -13.47 -12.03 9.87
C GLN A 109 -13.97 -10.66 9.38
N SER A 110 -15.19 -10.63 8.83
CA SER A 110 -15.87 -9.38 8.50
C SER A 110 -16.40 -8.74 9.78
N ALA A 111 -15.49 -8.23 10.61
CA ALA A 111 -15.82 -7.32 11.71
C ALA A 111 -15.44 -5.88 11.35
N ILE A 112 -15.62 -5.48 10.09
CA ILE A 112 -15.67 -4.05 9.79
C ILE A 112 -17.10 -3.60 10.08
N HIS A 113 -17.36 -3.20 11.33
CA HIS A 113 -18.62 -2.54 11.70
C HIS A 113 -18.73 -1.23 10.90
N HIS A 114 -19.43 -1.29 9.78
CA HIS A 114 -19.81 -0.11 9.03
C HIS A 114 -20.93 0.61 9.77
N ARG A 115 -20.61 1.63 10.57
CA ARG A 115 -21.55 2.75 10.76
C ARG A 115 -21.57 3.52 9.44
N GLY A 116 -22.43 3.10 8.53
CA GLY A 116 -22.66 3.83 7.28
C GLY A 116 -23.14 5.26 7.59
N PRO A 117 -22.74 6.28 6.82
CA PRO A 117 -23.34 7.60 6.93
C PRO A 117 -24.83 7.50 6.60
N GLN A 118 -25.70 7.76 7.59
CA GLN A 118 -27.12 7.99 7.35
C GLN A 118 -27.25 9.25 6.48
N ALA A 119 -27.73 9.08 5.25
CA ALA A 119 -28.06 10.21 4.39
C ALA A 119 -29.23 10.97 5.01
N LYS A 120 -28.97 12.16 5.56
CA LYS A 120 -30.05 13.10 5.88
C LYS A 120 -30.70 13.55 4.56
N PRO A 121 -32.05 13.63 4.47
CA PRO A 121 -32.71 14.14 3.28
C PRO A 121 -32.27 15.59 3.01
N ARG A 122 -31.74 15.85 1.81
CA ARG A 122 -31.40 17.21 1.36
C ARG A 122 -32.68 18.03 1.26
N LYS A 123 -32.89 18.98 2.16
CA LYS A 123 -33.74 20.14 1.88
C LYS A 123 -32.98 21.04 0.90
N ALA A 124 -33.64 21.45 -0.18
CA ALA A 124 -33.10 22.44 -1.10
C ALA A 124 -32.88 23.76 -0.34
N HIS A 125 -31.66 24.30 -0.36
CA HIS A 125 -31.40 25.66 0.09
C HIS A 125 -31.81 26.63 -1.02
N SER A 126 -32.53 27.69 -0.65
CA SER A 126 -32.91 28.79 -1.55
C SER A 126 -31.68 29.49 -2.14
N PRO A 127 -31.80 30.15 -3.31
CA PRO A 127 -30.68 30.79 -3.97
C PRO A 127 -30.16 31.96 -3.12
N ILE A 128 -28.85 32.00 -2.87
CA ILE A 128 -28.20 33.19 -2.32
C ILE A 128 -27.81 34.06 -3.52
N ASN A 129 -28.50 35.18 -3.68
CA ASN A 129 -28.04 36.30 -4.49
C ASN A 129 -27.19 37.19 -3.59
N GLU A 130 -25.87 37.20 -3.77
CA GLU A 130 -25.10 38.43 -3.54
C GLU A 130 -23.76 38.39 -4.27
N LEU A 131 -23.58 39.44 -5.08
CA LEU A 131 -22.44 39.79 -5.90
C LEU A 131 -21.47 40.59 -5.04
N VAL A 132 -20.21 40.14 -4.91
CA VAL A 132 -19.09 41.04 -4.62
C VAL A 132 -17.94 40.69 -5.55
N THR A 133 -17.62 41.65 -6.40
CA THR A 133 -16.45 41.75 -7.26
C THR A 133 -15.18 41.99 -6.44
N GLY A 134 -14.10 41.29 -6.77
CA GLY A 134 -12.76 41.50 -6.21
C GLY A 134 -11.72 40.82 -7.09
N GLU A 135 -10.83 41.62 -7.65
CA GLU A 135 -9.97 41.39 -8.81
C GLU A 135 -8.60 40.74 -8.48
N ASN A 136 -8.10 39.96 -9.45
CA ASN A 136 -6.71 39.55 -9.79
C ASN A 136 -5.62 39.34 -8.71
N ALA A 137 -4.93 38.19 -8.80
CA ALA A 137 -3.48 38.13 -9.08
C ALA A 137 -2.99 36.69 -9.32
N GLU A 138 -2.56 36.47 -10.56
CA GLU A 138 -1.37 35.74 -11.04
C GLU A 138 -1.02 34.31 -10.59
N ARG A 139 -0.72 33.52 -11.63
CA ARG A 139 -0.15 32.18 -11.60
C ARG A 139 1.32 32.25 -11.23
N GLU A 140 1.74 31.41 -10.29
CA GLU A 140 3.10 30.91 -10.25
C GLU A 140 3.09 29.38 -10.24
N LYS A 141 3.96 28.80 -11.07
CA LYS A 141 4.08 27.38 -11.35
C LYS A 141 5.45 26.92 -10.90
N ALA A 142 5.47 25.70 -10.34
CA ALA A 142 6.61 24.77 -10.17
C ALA A 142 7.30 24.79 -8.78
N PRO A 143 8.03 23.70 -8.38
CA PRO A 143 8.35 22.49 -9.14
C PRO A 143 8.04 21.14 -8.47
N SER A 144 8.09 20.12 -9.33
CA SER A 144 8.25 18.70 -9.07
C SER A 144 9.59 18.36 -8.37
N GLY A 145 9.53 17.45 -7.42
CA GLY A 145 10.66 16.77 -6.74
C GLY A 145 10.08 16.19 -5.45
N TRP A 146 10.27 14.93 -5.07
CA TRP A 146 11.47 14.10 -5.02
C TRP A 146 11.06 12.63 -5.25
N LEU A 147 11.75 11.82 -6.07
CA LEU A 147 12.93 11.03 -5.68
C LEU A 147 12.81 10.45 -4.26
#